data_AF-A0A3L9I3K4-F1
#
_entry.id   AF-A0A3L9I3K4-F1
#
_cell.length_a   1.000
_cell.length_b   1.000
_cell.length_c   1.000
_cell.angle_alpha   90.00
_cell.angle_beta   90.00
_cell.angle_gamma   90.00
#
_symmetry.space_group_name_H-M   'P 1'
#
loop_
_entity.id
_entity.type
_entity.pdbx_description
1 polymer ?
#
loop_
_entity_poly.entity_id
_entity_poly.type
_entity_poly.pdbx_seq_one_letter_code
_entity_poly.pdbx_strand_id
1 'polypeptide(L)'
;MTEAMKITLSTQPADARWGEKATYSINNDGITLHLNGADDLGLIQRAARKIDGLGIKHVQLSGEGWDADRCWAFWQGYKAPKGTRKVVWPDLDDAQRQELDNRLMIIDWVRDTINAPAEELGPSQLAQRAVDLISNVAGDRVTYRITKGEDLREQGYMGLHTVGRGSERSPVLLALDYNPTGDKEAPVYACLVGKGITFDSGGYSIKQTAFMDSMKSDMGGAATVTGALAFAIT
;
A
#
# COMPACT_ATOMS: atom_id res chain seq x y z
N MET A 1 -4.31 21.57 19.60
CA MET A 1 -3.87 20.88 18.36
C MET A 1 -3.09 21.91 17.54
N THR A 2 -1.93 21.55 16.98
CA THR A 2 -1.18 22.45 16.08
C THR A 2 -1.97 22.67 14.78
N GLU A 3 -1.98 23.91 14.30
CA GLU A 3 -2.60 24.29 13.03
C GLU A 3 -1.98 23.51 11.86
N ALA A 4 -2.79 23.17 10.86
CA ALA A 4 -2.31 22.44 9.69
C ALA A 4 -1.48 23.36 8.79
N MET A 5 -0.30 22.92 8.39
CA MET A 5 0.50 23.65 7.40
C MET A 5 -0.20 23.57 6.03
N LYS A 6 -0.60 24.71 5.48
CA LYS A 6 -1.26 24.76 4.17
C LYS A 6 -0.26 24.46 3.06
N ILE A 7 -0.64 23.58 2.15
CA ILE A 7 0.11 23.23 0.95
C ILE A 7 -0.75 23.63 -0.25
N THR A 8 -0.21 24.47 -1.13
CA THR A 8 -0.88 24.94 -2.35
C THR A 8 -0.07 24.58 -3.59
N LEU A 9 -0.74 24.54 -4.74
CA LEU A 9 -0.09 24.35 -6.05
C LEU A 9 -0.09 25.67 -6.81
N SER A 10 0.95 25.92 -7.59
CA SER A 10 1.05 27.08 -8.47
C SER A 10 1.80 26.70 -9.74
N THR A 11 1.36 27.21 -10.89
CA THR A 11 2.10 27.11 -12.16
C THR A 11 3.08 28.27 -12.36
N GLN A 12 3.09 29.25 -11.44
CA GLN A 12 4.08 30.32 -11.45
C GLN A 12 5.39 29.82 -10.85
N PRO A 13 6.55 30.21 -11.41
CA PRO A 13 7.84 29.88 -10.82
C PRO A 13 7.96 30.49 -9.41
N ALA A 14 8.77 29.88 -8.57
CA ALA A 14 9.12 30.44 -7.27
C ALA A 14 9.82 31.81 -7.46
N ASP A 15 9.65 32.70 -6.49
CA ASP A 15 10.42 33.95 -6.44
C ASP A 15 11.92 33.63 -6.44
N ALA A 16 12.71 34.42 -7.18
CA ALA A 16 14.14 34.21 -7.40
C ALA A 16 14.96 34.07 -6.10
N ARG A 17 14.46 34.60 -4.98
CA ARG A 17 15.09 34.44 -3.65
C ARG A 17 15.21 32.97 -3.19
N TRP A 18 14.37 32.09 -3.70
CA TRP A 18 14.41 30.65 -3.42
C TRP A 18 15.38 29.89 -4.35
N GLY A 19 15.91 30.57 -5.37
CA GLY A 19 16.73 30.03 -6.44
C GLY A 19 15.91 29.70 -7.69
N GLU A 20 16.52 29.86 -8.87
CA GLU A 20 15.85 29.71 -10.18
C GLU A 20 15.21 28.35 -10.45
N LYS A 21 15.60 27.32 -9.68
CA LYS A 21 15.10 25.94 -9.80
C LYS A 21 14.31 25.48 -8.57
N ALA A 22 13.88 26.41 -7.72
CA ALA A 22 13.11 26.07 -6.54
C ALA A 22 11.75 25.46 -6.93
N THR A 23 11.50 24.25 -6.42
CA THR A 23 10.25 23.52 -6.67
C THR A 23 9.19 23.77 -5.60
N TYR A 24 9.55 24.47 -4.52
CA TYR A 24 8.62 24.93 -3.50
C TYR A 24 9.12 26.23 -2.87
N SER A 25 8.21 27.02 -2.33
CA SER A 25 8.49 28.21 -1.52
C SER A 25 7.72 28.13 -0.20
N ILE A 26 8.21 28.81 0.84
CA ILE A 26 7.56 28.85 2.17
C ILE A 26 7.29 30.31 2.53
N ASN A 27 6.06 30.64 2.91
CA ASN A 27 5.69 31.97 3.37
C ASN A 27 4.79 31.88 4.62
N ASN A 28 4.26 33.02 5.06
CA ASN A 28 3.37 33.07 6.23
C ASN A 28 2.05 32.32 6.02
N ASP A 29 1.64 32.12 4.77
CA ASP A 29 0.37 31.48 4.40
C ASP A 29 0.51 29.97 4.19
N GLY A 30 1.73 29.46 4.03
CA GLY A 30 2.01 28.02 3.89
C GLY A 30 3.18 27.71 2.96
N ILE A 31 3.12 26.53 2.35
CA ILE A 31 4.10 26.03 1.39
C ILE A 31 3.44 25.93 0.01
N THR A 32 4.01 26.60 -0.98
CA THR A 32 3.54 26.51 -2.37
C THR A 32 4.47 25.62 -3.18
N LEU A 33 3.90 24.64 -3.90
CA LEU A 33 4.62 23.79 -4.83
C LEU A 33 4.50 24.39 -6.24
N HIS A 34 5.64 24.65 -6.87
CA HIS A 34 5.71 25.31 -8.18
C HIS A 34 5.80 24.27 -9.30
N LEU A 35 4.66 23.96 -9.90
CA LEU A 35 4.48 23.02 -11.00
C LEU A 35 5.07 23.56 -12.30
N ASN A 36 5.57 22.66 -13.15
CA ASN A 36 6.25 23.04 -14.40
C ASN A 36 5.75 22.27 -15.63
N GLY A 37 4.78 21.37 -15.46
CA GLY A 37 4.15 20.61 -16.54
C GLY A 37 5.00 19.45 -17.10
N ALA A 38 6.25 19.26 -16.64
CA ALA A 38 7.12 18.19 -17.12
C ALA A 38 7.00 16.90 -16.29
N ASP A 39 6.99 17.01 -14.95
CA ASP A 39 6.87 15.91 -13.99
C ASP A 39 6.20 16.41 -12.71
N ASP A 40 4.96 16.88 -12.83
CA ASP A 40 4.25 17.50 -11.71
C ASP A 40 4.00 16.51 -10.57
N LEU A 41 3.61 15.27 -10.87
CA LEU A 41 3.39 14.24 -9.84
C LEU A 41 4.69 13.89 -9.10
N GLY A 42 5.79 13.68 -9.83
CA GLY A 42 7.09 13.43 -9.21
C GLY A 42 7.60 14.63 -8.42
N LEU A 43 7.33 15.85 -8.88
CA LEU A 43 7.65 17.08 -8.15
C LEU A 43 6.89 17.13 -6.83
N ILE A 44 5.58 16.91 -6.84
CA ILE A 44 4.73 16.88 -5.66
C ILE A 44 5.25 15.83 -4.67
N GLN A 45 5.53 14.61 -5.15
CA GLN A 45 6.04 13.53 -4.30
C GLN A 45 7.40 13.89 -3.65
N ARG A 46 8.34 14.47 -4.42
CA ARG A 46 9.64 14.91 -3.89
C ARG A 46 9.48 16.03 -2.87
N ALA A 47 8.60 16.98 -3.12
CA ALA A 47 8.34 18.08 -2.20
C ALA A 47 7.69 17.59 -0.90
N ALA A 48 6.70 16.70 -1.00
CA ALA A 48 6.05 16.07 0.14
C ALA A 48 7.04 15.34 1.07
N ARG A 49 8.04 14.65 0.49
CA ARG A 49 9.13 14.02 1.26
C ARG A 49 10.00 15.04 1.99
N LYS A 50 10.29 16.18 1.36
CA LYS A 50 11.04 17.27 2.01
C LYS A 50 10.23 17.88 3.16
N ILE A 51 8.92 18.07 2.97
CA ILE A 51 8.00 18.60 3.99
C ILE A 51 7.99 17.68 5.22
N ASP A 52 7.87 16.36 5.05
CA ASP A 52 7.98 15.42 6.17
C ASP A 52 9.37 15.49 6.85
N GLY A 53 10.44 15.61 6.06
CA GLY A 53 11.81 15.79 6.54
C GLY A 53 12.04 17.06 7.36
N LEU A 54 11.21 18.10 7.18
CA LEU A 54 11.20 19.30 8.03
C LEU A 54 10.49 19.08 9.37
N GLY A 55 9.93 17.90 9.61
CA GLY A 55 9.18 17.56 10.83
C GLY A 55 7.73 18.05 10.82
N ILE A 56 7.23 18.52 9.68
CA ILE A 56 5.84 18.95 9.53
C ILE A 56 4.97 17.70 9.39
N LYS A 57 4.17 17.39 10.42
CA LYS A 57 3.35 16.16 10.51
C LYS A 57 1.85 16.37 10.31
N HIS A 58 1.40 17.62 10.24
CA HIS A 58 0.01 18.01 10.02
C HIS A 58 -0.06 19.03 8.89
N VAL A 59 -0.65 18.64 7.76
CA VAL A 59 -0.76 19.47 6.55
C VAL A 59 -2.20 19.54 6.06
N GLN A 60 -2.53 20.61 5.33
CA GLN A 60 -3.78 20.76 4.61
C GLN A 60 -3.47 21.03 3.14
N LEU A 61 -3.95 20.15 2.25
CA LEU A 61 -3.89 20.41 0.81
C LEU A 61 -5.04 21.35 0.47
N SER A 62 -4.71 22.50 -0.12
CA SER A 62 -5.67 23.60 -0.34
C SER A 62 -5.39 24.33 -1.65
N GLY A 63 -6.38 25.10 -2.10
CA GLY A 63 -6.33 25.82 -3.36
C GLY A 63 -6.69 24.95 -4.57
N GLU A 64 -6.59 25.55 -5.75
CA GLU A 64 -6.95 24.91 -7.01
C GLU A 64 -5.88 23.92 -7.50
N GLY A 65 -6.30 23.02 -8.39
CA GLY A 65 -5.41 22.09 -9.07
C GLY A 65 -5.10 20.81 -8.30
N TRP A 66 -5.70 20.56 -7.14
CA TRP A 66 -5.64 19.21 -6.55
C TRP A 66 -6.64 18.29 -7.23
N ASP A 67 -6.18 17.08 -7.57
CA ASP A 67 -6.98 15.96 -8.03
C ASP A 67 -6.52 14.69 -7.30
N ALA A 68 -7.18 13.56 -7.56
CA ALA A 68 -6.85 12.28 -6.90
C ALA A 68 -5.38 11.86 -7.14
N ASP A 69 -4.83 12.10 -8.33
CA ASP A 69 -3.46 11.70 -8.68
C ASP A 69 -2.41 12.57 -7.98
N ARG A 70 -2.64 13.88 -7.90
CA ARG A 70 -1.79 14.83 -7.19
C ARG A 70 -1.86 14.61 -5.68
N CYS A 71 -3.03 14.33 -5.12
CA CYS A 71 -3.18 13.94 -3.72
C CYS A 71 -2.45 12.64 -3.41
N TRP A 72 -2.58 11.65 -4.30
CA TRP A 72 -1.88 10.37 -4.18
C TRP A 72 -0.36 10.54 -4.25
N ALA A 73 0.15 11.30 -5.22
CA ALA A 73 1.57 11.60 -5.35
C ALA A 73 2.12 12.30 -4.09
N PHE A 74 1.35 13.23 -3.51
CA PHE A 74 1.70 13.87 -2.24
C PHE A 74 1.81 12.83 -1.12
N TRP A 75 0.81 11.96 -0.95
CA TRP A 75 0.82 10.93 0.08
C TRP A 75 2.01 9.97 -0.04
N GLN A 76 2.33 9.54 -1.26
CA GLN A 76 3.46 8.65 -1.52
C GLN A 76 4.80 9.25 -1.08
N GLY A 77 4.93 10.58 -1.12
CA GLY A 77 6.12 11.29 -0.65
C GLY A 77 6.08 11.61 0.84
N TYR A 78 4.89 11.93 1.36
CA TYR A 78 4.69 12.41 2.72
C TYR A 78 4.62 11.30 3.77
N LYS A 79 4.16 10.10 3.41
CA LYS A 79 4.14 8.97 4.35
C LYS A 79 5.58 8.54 4.64
N ALA A 80 5.89 8.36 5.93
CA ALA A 80 7.13 7.72 6.35
C ALA A 80 6.90 6.44 7.17
N PRO A 81 7.95 5.62 7.36
CA PRO A 81 7.86 4.33 8.05
C PRO A 81 7.48 4.41 9.53
N LYS A 82 7.69 5.55 10.19
CA LYS A 82 7.48 5.73 11.63
C LYS A 82 6.70 7.00 11.94
N GLY A 83 5.69 6.89 12.80
CA GLY A 83 4.88 8.03 13.27
C GLY A 83 3.70 8.36 12.36
N THR A 84 2.74 9.07 12.93
CA THR A 84 1.47 9.42 12.27
C THR A 84 1.59 10.72 11.50
N ARG A 85 1.04 10.73 10.28
CA ARG A 85 0.87 11.94 9.45
C ARG A 85 -0.61 12.23 9.38
N LYS A 86 -0.96 13.50 9.55
CA LYS A 86 -2.33 13.98 9.34
C LYS A 86 -2.35 14.86 8.11
N VAL A 87 -3.25 14.53 7.18
CA VAL A 87 -3.53 15.32 5.98
C VAL A 87 -5.00 15.73 6.04
N VAL A 88 -5.27 17.01 5.87
CA VAL A 88 -6.59 17.52 5.51
C VAL A 88 -6.63 17.56 3.99
N TRP A 89 -7.44 16.69 3.40
CA TRP A 89 -7.59 16.58 1.95
C TRP A 89 -8.35 17.79 1.38
N PRO A 90 -8.11 18.15 0.10
CA PRO A 90 -8.87 19.20 -0.55
C PRO A 90 -10.28 18.71 -0.87
N ASP A 91 -11.17 19.62 -1.24
CA ASP A 91 -12.49 19.25 -1.76
C ASP A 91 -12.31 18.60 -3.14
N LEU A 92 -12.67 17.32 -3.22
CA LEU A 92 -12.65 16.51 -4.44
C LEU A 92 -14.10 16.12 -4.78
N ASP A 93 -14.38 15.90 -6.06
CA ASP A 93 -15.65 15.29 -6.44
C ASP A 93 -15.75 13.85 -5.91
N ASP A 94 -16.96 13.28 -5.90
CA ASP A 94 -17.23 11.96 -5.31
C ASP A 94 -16.38 10.85 -5.96
N ALA A 95 -16.13 10.92 -7.27
CA ALA A 95 -15.37 9.90 -7.99
C ALA A 95 -13.88 9.97 -7.62
N GLN A 96 -13.30 11.17 -7.64
CA GLN A 96 -11.92 11.42 -7.22
C GLN A 96 -11.71 11.09 -5.75
N ARG A 97 -12.70 11.39 -4.90
CA ARG A 97 -12.63 11.10 -3.47
C ARG A 97 -12.65 9.59 -3.23
N GLN A 98 -13.55 8.86 -3.87
CA GLN A 98 -13.63 7.41 -3.76
C GLN A 98 -12.34 6.74 -4.25
N GLU A 99 -11.78 7.21 -5.36
CA GLU A 99 -10.51 6.71 -5.89
C GLU A 99 -9.36 6.94 -4.90
N LEU A 100 -9.24 8.14 -4.34
CA LEU A 100 -8.21 8.44 -3.35
C LEU A 100 -8.38 7.57 -2.08
N ASP A 101 -9.60 7.45 -1.56
CA ASP A 101 -9.88 6.65 -0.36
C ASP A 101 -9.56 5.17 -0.59
N ASN A 102 -9.89 4.61 -1.77
CA ASN A 102 -9.48 3.27 -2.17
C ASN A 102 -7.96 3.12 -2.17
N ARG A 103 -7.24 4.07 -2.79
CA ARG A 103 -5.78 4.02 -2.86
C ARG A 103 -5.12 4.07 -1.49
N LEU A 104 -5.63 4.92 -0.60
CA LEU A 104 -5.16 5.07 0.77
C LEU A 104 -5.41 3.78 1.58
N MET A 105 -6.63 3.25 1.51
CA MET A 105 -7.01 1.99 2.19
C MET A 105 -6.10 0.83 1.76
N ILE A 106 -5.93 0.64 0.43
CA ILE A 106 -5.17 -0.49 -0.12
C ILE A 106 -3.69 -0.39 0.26
N ILE A 107 -3.05 0.78 0.11
CA ILE A 107 -1.62 0.91 0.42
C ILE A 107 -1.34 0.79 1.92
N ASP A 108 -2.24 1.29 2.76
CA ASP A 108 -2.10 1.15 4.21
C ASP A 108 -2.30 -0.32 4.60
N TRP A 109 -3.27 -1.04 4.00
CA TRP A 109 -3.40 -2.49 4.21
C TRP A 109 -2.11 -3.25 3.84
N VAL A 110 -1.49 -2.95 2.69
CA VAL A 110 -0.25 -3.62 2.26
C VAL A 110 0.87 -3.35 3.27
N ARG A 111 1.06 -2.08 3.66
CA ARG A 111 2.11 -1.68 4.59
C ARG A 111 1.89 -2.26 5.99
N ASP A 112 0.67 -2.22 6.49
CA ASP A 112 0.34 -2.69 7.82
C ASP A 112 0.45 -4.21 7.91
N THR A 113 0.08 -4.92 6.84
CA THR A 113 0.25 -6.38 6.75
C THR A 113 1.74 -6.77 6.74
N ILE A 114 2.59 -6.06 5.99
CA ILE A 114 4.05 -6.32 5.97
C ILE A 114 4.72 -5.95 7.30
N ASN A 115 4.25 -4.89 7.95
CA ASN A 115 4.82 -4.42 9.20
C ASN A 115 4.33 -5.19 10.43
N ALA A 116 3.22 -5.92 10.33
CA ALA A 116 2.66 -6.72 11.42
C ALA A 116 3.69 -7.72 11.95
N PRO A 117 3.82 -7.89 13.27
CA PRO A 117 4.69 -8.91 13.83
C PRO A 117 4.17 -10.30 13.47
N ALA A 118 5.08 -11.25 13.27
CA ALA A 118 4.74 -12.64 12.97
C ALA A 118 3.85 -13.30 14.04
N GLU A 119 3.89 -12.78 15.27
CA GLU A 119 2.99 -13.20 16.35
C GLU A 119 1.52 -12.88 16.04
N GLU A 120 1.22 -11.70 15.53
CA GLU A 120 -0.14 -11.27 15.19
C GLU A 120 -0.61 -11.80 13.82
N LEU A 121 0.34 -12.01 12.89
CA LEU A 121 0.04 -12.38 11.51
C LEU A 121 0.60 -13.75 11.15
N GLY A 122 -0.17 -14.81 11.39
CA GLY A 122 0.09 -16.16 10.88
C GLY A 122 -0.54 -16.43 9.51
N PRO A 123 -0.30 -17.62 8.91
CA PRO A 123 -0.78 -17.94 7.56
C PRO A 123 -2.30 -17.85 7.39
N SER A 124 -3.08 -18.30 8.38
CA SER A 124 -4.54 -18.19 8.35
C SER A 124 -5.00 -16.73 8.44
N GLN A 125 -4.34 -15.91 9.27
CA GLN A 125 -4.67 -14.48 9.39
C GLN A 125 -4.33 -13.73 8.11
N LEU A 126 -3.19 -14.02 7.47
CA LEU A 126 -2.82 -13.43 6.19
C LEU A 126 -3.85 -13.76 5.09
N ALA A 127 -4.26 -15.04 4.99
CA ALA A 127 -5.28 -15.45 4.04
C ALA A 127 -6.62 -14.75 4.29
N GLN A 128 -7.07 -14.70 5.53
CA GLN A 128 -8.33 -14.04 5.88
C GLN A 128 -8.30 -12.54 5.58
N ARG A 129 -7.23 -11.83 5.98
CA ARG A 129 -7.08 -10.40 5.69
C ARG A 129 -7.10 -10.10 4.20
N ALA A 130 -6.54 -10.99 3.38
CA ALA A 130 -6.56 -10.85 1.92
C ALA A 130 -7.98 -11.04 1.37
N VAL A 131 -8.71 -12.06 1.84
CA VAL A 131 -10.12 -12.27 1.50
C VAL A 131 -10.97 -11.06 1.90
N ASP A 132 -10.77 -10.51 3.09
CA ASP A 132 -11.55 -9.37 3.59
C ASP A 132 -11.33 -8.13 2.72
N LEU A 133 -10.08 -7.81 2.36
CA LEU A 133 -9.76 -6.69 1.48
C LEU A 133 -10.38 -6.88 0.10
N ILE A 134 -10.20 -8.04 -0.53
CA ILE A 134 -10.67 -8.27 -1.89
C ILE A 134 -12.20 -8.32 -1.94
N SER A 135 -12.85 -8.98 -0.98
CA SER A 135 -14.33 -9.00 -0.89
C SER A 135 -14.90 -7.59 -0.72
N ASN A 136 -14.22 -6.72 0.05
CA ASN A 136 -14.66 -5.35 0.25
C ASN A 136 -14.66 -4.52 -1.05
N VAL A 137 -13.69 -4.73 -1.95
CA VAL A 137 -13.60 -3.99 -3.21
C VAL A 137 -14.30 -4.66 -4.39
N ALA A 138 -14.38 -6.00 -4.41
CA ALA A 138 -14.96 -6.77 -5.52
C ALA A 138 -16.45 -7.09 -5.35
N GLY A 139 -16.95 -7.07 -4.11
CA GLY A 139 -18.30 -7.57 -3.81
C GLY A 139 -18.47 -9.03 -4.24
N ASP A 140 -19.60 -9.33 -4.88
CA ASP A 140 -19.95 -10.70 -5.30
C ASP A 140 -19.17 -11.21 -6.54
N ARG A 141 -18.27 -10.39 -7.10
CA ARG A 141 -17.46 -10.75 -8.29
C ARG A 141 -16.21 -11.54 -7.93
N VAL A 142 -15.95 -11.81 -6.65
CA VAL A 142 -14.83 -12.64 -6.20
C VAL A 142 -15.31 -13.94 -5.58
N THR A 143 -14.63 -15.03 -5.90
CA THR A 143 -14.71 -16.28 -5.15
C THR A 143 -13.35 -16.65 -4.59
N TYR A 144 -13.32 -17.47 -3.54
CA TYR A 144 -12.07 -17.91 -2.95
C TYR A 144 -12.14 -19.34 -2.42
N ARG A 145 -10.97 -19.96 -2.32
CA ARG A 145 -10.76 -21.26 -1.66
C ARG A 145 -9.54 -21.16 -0.75
N ILE A 146 -9.71 -21.62 0.48
CA ILE A 146 -8.62 -21.78 1.45
C ILE A 146 -8.36 -23.28 1.61
N THR A 147 -7.12 -23.71 1.38
CA THR A 147 -6.67 -25.09 1.62
C THR A 147 -5.59 -25.07 2.70
N LYS A 148 -5.78 -25.83 3.78
CA LYS A 148 -4.98 -25.70 5.01
C LYS A 148 -4.45 -27.03 5.51
N GLY A 149 -3.23 -27.04 6.03
CA GLY A 149 -2.69 -28.18 6.79
C GLY A 149 -2.61 -29.47 5.98
N GLU A 150 -3.29 -30.53 6.43
CA GLU A 150 -3.29 -31.84 5.77
C GLU A 150 -4.03 -31.83 4.43
N ASP A 151 -5.02 -30.96 4.24
CA ASP A 151 -5.72 -30.84 2.95
C ASP A 151 -4.73 -30.47 1.82
N LEU A 152 -3.65 -29.74 2.15
CA LEU A 152 -2.58 -29.44 1.21
C LEU A 152 -1.86 -30.71 0.75
N ARG A 153 -1.61 -31.65 1.67
CA ARG A 153 -0.99 -32.94 1.37
C ARG A 153 -1.93 -33.82 0.55
N GLU A 154 -3.19 -33.90 0.94
CA GLU A 154 -4.22 -34.72 0.27
C GLU A 154 -4.46 -34.25 -1.17
N GLN A 155 -4.39 -32.94 -1.42
CA GLN A 155 -4.55 -32.35 -2.74
C GLN A 155 -3.23 -32.23 -3.53
N GLY A 156 -2.10 -32.72 -3.00
CA GLY A 156 -0.82 -32.77 -3.71
C GLY A 156 0.02 -31.49 -3.70
N TYR A 157 -0.34 -30.47 -2.89
CA TYR A 157 0.45 -29.25 -2.67
C TYR A 157 1.66 -29.48 -1.76
N MET A 158 2.50 -30.47 -2.11
CA MET A 158 3.56 -31.00 -1.26
C MET A 158 4.65 -29.99 -0.94
N GLY A 159 4.97 -29.06 -1.85
CA GLY A 159 5.98 -28.03 -1.61
C GLY A 159 5.60 -27.11 -0.44
N LEU A 160 4.40 -26.53 -0.51
CA LEU A 160 3.87 -25.64 0.54
C LEU A 160 3.66 -26.39 1.86
N HIS A 161 3.08 -27.60 1.80
CA HIS A 161 2.86 -28.43 2.99
C HIS A 161 4.19 -28.76 3.70
N THR A 162 5.20 -29.23 2.95
CA THR A 162 6.48 -29.68 3.52
C THR A 162 7.27 -28.53 4.13
N VAL A 163 7.21 -27.33 3.54
CA VAL A 163 7.83 -26.13 4.10
C VAL A 163 7.12 -25.70 5.38
N GLY A 164 5.78 -25.61 5.36
CA GLY A 164 5.04 -25.03 6.48
C GLY A 164 4.78 -25.97 7.67
N ARG A 165 4.83 -27.29 7.49
CA ARG A 165 4.53 -28.27 8.56
C ARG A 165 5.50 -28.22 9.75
N GLY A 166 6.62 -27.52 9.63
CA GLY A 166 7.56 -27.30 10.74
C GLY A 166 7.09 -26.24 11.76
N SER A 167 6.01 -25.52 11.46
CA SER A 167 5.40 -24.53 12.37
C SER A 167 4.20 -25.11 13.10
N GLU A 168 3.93 -24.62 14.31
CA GLU A 168 2.66 -24.85 15.01
C GLU A 168 1.47 -24.20 14.28
N ARG A 169 1.72 -23.16 13.48
CA ARG A 169 0.69 -22.49 12.65
C ARG A 169 0.65 -23.15 11.28
N SER A 170 -0.42 -23.90 11.01
CA SER A 170 -0.53 -24.72 9.79
C SER A 170 -0.37 -23.90 8.49
N PRO A 171 0.29 -24.45 7.46
CA PRO A 171 0.37 -23.82 6.15
C PRO A 171 -1.00 -23.64 5.51
N VAL A 172 -1.13 -22.60 4.69
CA VAL A 172 -2.36 -22.22 4.00
C VAL A 172 -2.07 -21.84 2.56
N LEU A 173 -2.85 -22.35 1.62
CA LEU A 173 -2.98 -21.83 0.26
C LEU A 173 -4.31 -21.07 0.15
N LEU A 174 -4.24 -19.80 -0.28
CA LEU A 174 -5.41 -19.02 -0.68
C LEU A 174 -5.41 -18.93 -2.21
N ALA A 175 -6.49 -19.40 -2.83
CA ALA A 175 -6.80 -19.15 -4.22
C ALA A 175 -7.99 -18.18 -4.29
N LEU A 176 -7.82 -17.07 -5.00
CA LEU A 176 -8.83 -16.04 -5.25
C LEU A 176 -9.10 -15.98 -6.76
N ASP A 177 -10.36 -15.85 -7.14
CA ASP A 177 -10.78 -15.66 -8.52
C ASP A 177 -11.71 -14.44 -8.60
N TYR A 178 -11.23 -13.39 -9.27
CA TYR A 178 -12.03 -12.20 -9.56
C TYR A 178 -12.51 -12.26 -11.00
N ASN A 179 -13.82 -12.31 -11.19
CA ASN A 179 -14.45 -12.36 -12.49
C ASN A 179 -15.46 -11.21 -12.64
N PRO A 180 -15.05 -10.08 -13.26
CA PRO A 180 -15.95 -8.96 -13.45
C PRO A 180 -17.08 -9.25 -14.46
N THR A 181 -16.94 -10.27 -15.29
CA THR A 181 -17.89 -10.57 -16.38
C THR A 181 -19.07 -11.43 -15.93
N GLY A 182 -18.89 -12.21 -14.85
CA GLY A 182 -19.84 -13.22 -14.42
C GLY A 182 -19.92 -14.47 -15.32
N ASP A 183 -19.22 -14.48 -16.46
CA ASP A 183 -19.12 -15.65 -17.34
C ASP A 183 -18.07 -16.62 -16.80
N LYS A 184 -18.51 -17.83 -16.45
CA LYS A 184 -17.63 -18.88 -15.89
C LYS A 184 -16.58 -19.37 -16.89
N GLU A 185 -16.82 -19.17 -18.19
CA GLU A 185 -15.91 -19.57 -19.26
C GLU A 185 -15.02 -18.41 -19.74
N ALA A 186 -15.09 -17.25 -19.08
CA ALA A 186 -14.23 -16.12 -19.39
C ALA A 186 -12.74 -16.53 -19.28
N PRO A 187 -11.91 -16.22 -20.29
CA PRO A 187 -10.51 -16.59 -20.25
C PRO A 187 -9.77 -15.85 -19.13
N VAL A 188 -8.90 -16.57 -18.42
CA VAL A 188 -8.03 -15.98 -17.40
C VAL A 188 -7.07 -15.01 -18.07
N TYR A 189 -7.22 -13.71 -17.80
CA TYR A 189 -6.36 -12.67 -18.35
C TYR A 189 -4.97 -12.65 -17.70
N ALA A 190 -4.92 -12.78 -16.37
CA ALA A 190 -3.68 -12.75 -15.61
C ALA A 190 -3.77 -13.63 -14.37
N CYS A 191 -2.63 -14.18 -13.93
CA CYS A 191 -2.50 -14.90 -12.67
C CYS A 191 -1.39 -14.24 -11.85
N LEU A 192 -1.71 -13.85 -10.62
CA LEU A 192 -0.77 -13.26 -9.67
C LEU A 192 -0.44 -14.28 -8.58
N VAL A 193 0.84 -14.49 -8.33
CA VAL A 193 1.30 -15.44 -7.29
C VAL A 193 2.21 -14.70 -6.33
N GLY A 194 1.85 -14.71 -5.04
CA GLY A 194 2.59 -14.04 -3.99
C GLY A 194 3.13 -14.99 -2.94
N LYS A 195 4.42 -14.89 -2.64
CA LYS A 195 5.06 -15.61 -1.52
C LYS A 195 4.48 -15.10 -0.19
N GLY A 196 3.87 -15.99 0.59
CA GLY A 196 3.23 -15.69 1.88
C GLY A 196 3.92 -16.28 3.10
N ILE A 197 5.26 -16.27 3.15
CA ILE A 197 6.00 -16.77 4.31
C ILE A 197 5.90 -15.76 5.46
N THR A 198 5.04 -16.04 6.44
CA THR A 198 4.75 -15.10 7.53
C THR A 198 5.90 -14.92 8.52
N PHE A 199 6.83 -15.89 8.56
CA PHE A 199 8.12 -15.75 9.22
C PHE A 199 9.10 -16.78 8.66
N ASP A 200 10.31 -16.34 8.32
CA ASP A 200 11.37 -17.21 7.80
C ASP A 200 12.55 -17.33 8.77
N SER A 201 12.61 -18.44 9.50
CA SER A 201 13.76 -18.77 10.35
C SER A 201 14.92 -19.40 9.56
N GLY A 202 14.69 -19.87 8.33
CA GLY A 202 15.59 -20.71 7.54
C GLY A 202 15.38 -22.22 7.75
N GLY A 203 14.58 -22.65 8.73
CA GLY A 203 14.36 -24.07 9.04
C GLY A 203 15.61 -24.74 9.63
N TYR A 204 15.91 -25.97 9.20
CA TYR A 204 17.15 -26.66 9.63
C TYR A 204 18.42 -25.86 9.27
N SER A 205 18.37 -25.12 8.16
CA SER A 205 19.40 -24.17 7.75
C SER A 205 19.14 -22.81 8.40
N ILE A 206 19.21 -22.77 9.72
CA ILE A 206 18.83 -21.60 10.53
C ILE A 206 19.60 -20.35 10.10
N LYS A 207 18.88 -19.24 9.91
CA LYS A 207 19.49 -17.94 9.64
C LYS A 207 20.27 -17.46 10.86
N GLN A 208 21.36 -16.73 10.62
CA GLN A 208 22.00 -15.95 11.70
C GLN A 208 21.08 -14.80 12.12
N THR A 209 21.20 -14.37 13.38
CA THR A 209 20.31 -13.36 14.00
C THR A 209 20.13 -12.10 13.16
N ALA A 210 21.22 -11.56 12.60
CA ALA A 210 21.21 -10.34 11.79
C ALA A 210 20.40 -10.47 10.49
N PHE A 211 20.15 -11.68 10.00
CA PHE A 211 19.34 -11.94 8.81
C PHE A 211 17.90 -12.38 9.13
N MET A 212 17.53 -12.40 10.42
CA MET A 212 16.21 -12.86 10.87
C MET A 212 15.30 -11.71 11.33
N ASP A 213 15.88 -10.54 11.65
CA ASP A 213 15.19 -9.37 12.22
C ASP A 213 14.00 -8.86 11.38
N SER A 214 14.13 -8.94 10.06
CA SER A 214 13.21 -8.42 9.06
C SER A 214 12.33 -9.52 8.45
N MET A 215 12.48 -10.79 8.87
CA MET A 215 11.81 -11.93 8.22
C MET A 215 10.31 -12.02 8.47
N LYS A 216 9.74 -11.14 9.30
CA LYS A 216 8.29 -10.87 9.28
C LYS A 216 7.79 -10.35 7.93
N SER A 217 8.66 -9.70 7.17
CA SER A 217 8.34 -9.11 5.86
C SER A 217 8.45 -10.10 4.68
N ASP A 218 8.80 -11.36 4.94
CA ASP A 218 9.01 -12.37 3.89
C ASP A 218 7.68 -12.83 3.22
N MET A 219 6.55 -12.35 3.74
CA MET A 219 5.21 -12.42 3.14
C MET A 219 4.87 -11.20 2.27
N GLY A 220 5.81 -10.27 2.07
CA GLY A 220 5.59 -9.03 1.33
C GLY A 220 5.17 -9.26 -0.12
N GLY A 221 5.56 -10.39 -0.73
CA GLY A 221 5.07 -10.81 -2.03
C GLY A 221 3.55 -11.02 -2.03
N ALA A 222 3.02 -11.79 -1.07
CA ALA A 222 1.58 -12.03 -0.92
C ALA A 222 0.79 -10.75 -0.65
N ALA A 223 1.29 -9.87 0.23
CA ALA A 223 0.64 -8.59 0.48
C ALA A 223 0.64 -7.70 -0.77
N THR A 224 1.76 -7.62 -1.49
CA THR A 224 1.89 -6.79 -2.69
C THR A 224 0.94 -7.24 -3.79
N VAL A 225 0.85 -8.54 -4.09
CA VAL A 225 -0.06 -9.03 -5.15
C VAL A 225 -1.53 -8.89 -4.75
N THR A 226 -1.86 -9.02 -3.46
CA THR A 226 -3.22 -8.76 -2.96
C THR A 226 -3.59 -7.29 -3.16
N GLY A 227 -2.70 -6.37 -2.79
CA GLY A 227 -2.91 -4.94 -3.01
C GLY A 227 -2.98 -4.56 -4.50
N ALA A 228 -2.14 -5.18 -5.35
CA ALA A 228 -2.18 -4.97 -6.78
C ALA A 228 -3.50 -5.43 -7.41
N LEU A 229 -4.02 -6.59 -6.98
CA LEU A 229 -5.34 -7.06 -7.40
C LEU A 229 -6.44 -6.11 -6.92
N ALA A 230 -6.38 -5.66 -5.67
CA ALA A 230 -7.35 -4.69 -5.13
C ALA A 230 -7.37 -3.39 -5.95
N PHE A 231 -6.20 -2.83 -6.26
CA PHE A 231 -6.09 -1.64 -7.13
C PHE A 231 -6.64 -1.84 -8.53
N ALA A 232 -6.57 -3.06 -9.08
CA ALA A 232 -7.10 -3.36 -10.40
C ALA A 232 -8.63 -3.56 -10.39
N ILE A 233 -9.23 -3.79 -9.22
CA ILE A 233 -10.67 -3.99 -9.05
C ILE A 233 -11.40 -2.65 -8.86
N THR A 234 -10.81 -1.76 -8.06
CA THR A 234 -11.34 -0.42 -7.76
C THR A 234 -11.20 0.53 -8.94
#